data_AF-A0AAW4RMB3-F1
#
_entry.id   AF-A0AAW4RMB3-F1
#
_cell.length_a   1.000
_cell.length_b   1.000
_cell.length_c   1.000
_cell.angle_alpha   90.00
_cell.angle_beta   90.00
_cell.angle_gamma   90.00
#
_symmetry.space_group_name_H-M   'P 1'
#
loop_
_entity.id
_entity.type
_entity.pdbx_description
1 polymer ?
#
loop_
_entity_poly.entity_id
_entity_poly.type
_entity_poly.pdbx_seq_one_letter_code
_entity_poly.pdbx_strand_id
1 'polypeptide(L)' 'MRRADFFCEDFQEFGDVLADMAQEAEALAFMTPADGLFIGYRDRLFAIAREVSAINGGLRAAIAIIKHDD' A
#
# COMPACT_ATOMS: atom_id res chain seq x y z
N MET A 1 -13.17 -24.28 -6.33
CA MET A 1 -12.40 -23.21 -5.67
C MET A 1 -12.79 -23.22 -4.21
N ARG A 2 -11.85 -23.33 -3.27
CA ARG A 2 -12.18 -23.29 -1.84
C ARG A 2 -12.53 -21.85 -1.45
N ARG A 3 -13.37 -21.67 -0.42
CA ARG A 3 -13.80 -20.34 0.04
C ARG A 3 -12.62 -19.46 0.47
N ALA A 4 -11.56 -20.05 1.00
CA ALA A 4 -10.33 -19.36 1.37
C ALA A 4 -9.52 -18.89 0.15
N ASP A 5 -9.51 -19.65 -0.95
CA ASP A 5 -8.84 -19.26 -2.20
C ASP A 5 -9.50 -18.01 -2.80
N PHE A 6 -10.84 -18.00 -2.90
CA PHE A 6 -11.62 -16.84 -3.38
C PHE A 6 -11.41 -15.59 -2.52
N PHE A 7 -11.43 -15.75 -1.20
CA PHE A 7 -11.12 -14.66 -0.27
C PHE A 7 -9.71 -14.12 -0.51
N CYS A 8 -8.71 -14.99 -0.65
CA CYS A 8 -7.34 -14.56 -0.89
C CYS A 8 -7.17 -13.80 -2.21
N GLU A 9 -7.91 -14.13 -3.27
CA GLU A 9 -7.87 -13.42 -4.55
C GLU A 9 -8.35 -11.97 -4.42
N ASP A 10 -9.50 -11.73 -3.79
CA ASP A 10 -10.04 -10.36 -3.56
C ASP A 10 -9.06 -9.50 -2.74
N PHE A 11 -8.43 -10.08 -1.71
CA PHE A 11 -7.45 -9.37 -0.90
C PHE A 11 -6.09 -9.18 -1.61
N GLN A 12 -5.76 -10.02 -2.59
CA GLN A 12 -4.60 -9.79 -3.45
C GLN A 12 -4.83 -8.58 -4.35
N GLU A 13 -5.99 -8.48 -5.00
CA GLU A 13 -6.36 -7.31 -5.82
C GLU A 13 -6.38 -6.03 -4.98
N PHE A 14 -6.96 -6.08 -3.77
CA PHE A 14 -6.91 -4.94 -2.85
C PHE A 14 -5.46 -4.55 -2.47
N GLY A 15 -4.59 -5.54 -2.26
CA GLY A 15 -3.16 -5.30 -2.01
C GLY A 15 -2.41 -4.71 -3.20
N ASP A 16 -2.86 -4.94 -4.44
CA ASP A 16 -2.29 -4.30 -5.63
C ASP A 16 -2.73 -2.84 -5.71
N VAL A 17 -4.01 -2.53 -5.45
CA VAL A 17 -4.50 -1.14 -5.34
C VAL A 17 -3.74 -0.35 -4.26
N LEU A 18 -3.48 -0.95 -3.10
CA LEU A 18 -2.68 -0.30 -2.05
C LEU A 18 -1.23 -0.05 -2.50
N ALA A 19 -0.64 -0.93 -3.31
CA ALA A 19 0.70 -0.70 -3.85
C ALA A 19 0.71 0.51 -4.79
N ASP A 20 -0.27 0.58 -5.69
CA ASP A 20 -0.39 1.69 -6.65
C ASP A 20 -0.60 3.02 -5.93
N MET A 21 -1.49 3.07 -4.93
CA MET A 21 -1.71 4.27 -4.12
C MET A 21 -0.45 4.75 -3.40
N ALA A 22 0.36 3.83 -2.88
CA ALA A 22 1.63 4.18 -2.24
C ALA A 22 2.63 4.76 -3.24
N GLN A 23 2.75 4.15 -4.43
CA GLN A 23 3.63 4.62 -5.50
C GLN A 23 3.21 6.00 -6.02
N GLU A 24 1.91 6.23 -6.20
CA GLU A 24 1.37 7.52 -6.64
C GLU A 24 1.64 8.62 -5.60
N ALA A 25 1.42 8.35 -4.32
CA ALA A 25 1.72 9.29 -3.24
C ALA A 25 3.21 9.64 -3.19
N GLU A 26 4.08 8.64 -3.34
CA GLU A 26 5.53 8.84 -3.39
C GLU A 26 5.95 9.66 -4.63
N ALA A 27 5.41 9.35 -5.81
CA ALA A 27 5.66 10.10 -7.03
C ALA A 27 5.23 11.57 -6.90
N LEU A 28 4.04 11.82 -6.34
CA LEU A 28 3.59 13.18 -6.03
C LEU A 28 4.54 13.90 -5.06
N ALA A 29 5.08 13.20 -4.06
CA ALA A 29 6.03 13.78 -3.11
C ALA A 29 7.34 14.18 -3.80
N PHE A 30 7.82 13.39 -4.77
CA PHE A 30 9.00 13.72 -5.56
C PHE A 30 8.78 14.87 -6.53
N MET A 31 7.56 15.00 -7.08
CA MET A 31 7.19 16.13 -7.95
C MET A 31 6.91 17.42 -7.16
N THR A 32 6.68 17.33 -5.86
CA THR A 32 6.42 18.47 -4.99
C THR A 32 7.72 19.22 -4.68
N PRO A 33 7.75 20.56 -4.80
CA PRO A 33 8.91 21.37 -4.41
C PRO A 33 9.37 21.07 -2.99
N ALA A 34 10.69 20.99 -2.80
CA ALA A 34 11.33 20.67 -1.54
C ALA A 34 11.48 21.89 -0.60
N ASP A 35 10.95 23.04 -0.98
CA ASP A 35 11.16 24.32 -0.34
C ASP A 35 9.85 25.09 -0.08
N GLY A 36 10.00 26.18 0.66
CA GLY A 36 8.91 27.12 0.94
C GLY A 36 7.70 26.45 1.61
N LEU A 37 6.51 26.78 1.10
CA LEU A 37 5.24 26.37 1.69
C LEU A 37 4.89 24.90 1.40
N PHE A 38 5.63 24.21 0.53
CA PHE A 38 5.30 22.87 0.07
C PHE A 38 6.00 21.75 0.85
N ILE A 39 7.02 22.06 1.67
CA ILE A 39 7.77 21.05 2.42
C ILE A 39 6.86 20.20 3.33
N GLY A 40 5.92 20.82 4.04
CA GLY A 40 4.99 20.10 4.90
C GLY A 40 3.98 19.24 4.12
N TYR A 41 3.63 19.63 2.90
CA TYR A 41 2.78 18.83 2.02
C TYR A 41 3.56 17.62 1.47
N ARG A 42 4.81 17.84 1.04
CA ARG A 42 5.74 16.79 0.60
C ARG A 42 5.96 15.73 1.68
N ASP A 43 6.24 16.15 2.90
CA ASP A 43 6.47 15.24 4.02
C ASP A 43 5.24 14.38 4.33
N ARG A 44 4.03 14.97 4.23
CA ARG A 44 2.77 14.24 4.39
C ARG A 44 2.56 13.21 3.29
N LEU A 45 2.88 13.53 2.04
CA LEU A 45 2.79 12.55 0.94
C LEU A 45 3.72 11.36 1.17
N PHE A 46 4.97 11.60 1.59
CA PHE A 46 5.88 10.50 1.97
C PHE A 46 5.40 9.71 3.19
N ALA A 47 4.72 10.35 4.15
CA ALA A 47 4.13 9.65 5.28
C ALA A 47 2.99 8.73 4.82
N ILE A 48 2.08 9.24 3.97
CA ILE A 48 0.98 8.46 3.38
C ILE A 48 1.52 7.26 2.59
N ALA A 49 2.51 7.47 1.72
CA ALA A 49 3.12 6.39 0.95
C ALA A 49 3.67 5.27 1.85
N ARG A 50 4.32 5.64 2.95
CA ARG A 50 4.85 4.68 3.95
C ARG A 50 3.74 3.95 4.69
N GLU A 51 2.70 4.65 5.14
CA GLU A 51 1.57 4.05 5.86
C GLU A 51 0.81 3.06 4.98
N VAL A 52 0.48 3.45 3.74
CA VAL A 52 -0.21 2.58 2.78
C VAL A 52 0.64 1.36 2.44
N SER A 53 1.95 1.53 2.23
CA SER A 53 2.87 0.41 2.00
C SER A 53 2.91 -0.57 3.18
N ALA A 54 2.90 -0.05 4.41
CA ALA A 54 2.89 -0.89 5.61
C ALA A 54 1.59 -1.70 5.74
N ILE A 55 0.44 -1.08 5.44
CA ILE A 55 -0.86 -1.75 5.42
C ILE A 55 -0.85 -2.89 4.38
N ASN A 56 -0.36 -2.63 3.17
CA ASN A 56 -0.24 -3.64 2.12
C ASN A 56 0.68 -4.80 2.54
N GLY A 57 1.84 -4.50 3.14
CA GLY A 57 2.75 -5.51 3.66
C GLY A 57 2.10 -6.41 4.71
N GLY A 58 1.35 -5.83 5.65
CA GLY A 58 0.58 -6.56 6.65
C GLY A 58 -0.50 -7.45 6.03
N LEU A 59 -1.21 -6.94 5.02
CA LEU A 59 -2.24 -7.70 4.30
C LEU A 59 -1.63 -8.92 3.58
N ARG A 60 -0.52 -8.73 2.86
CA ARG A 60 0.16 -9.82 2.14
C ARG A 60 0.70 -10.88 3.08
N ALA A 61 1.22 -10.48 4.25
CA ALA A 61 1.63 -11.42 5.28
C ALA A 61 0.46 -12.24 5.81
N ALA A 62 -0.70 -11.63 6.05
CA ALA A 62 -1.91 -12.34 6.50
C ALA A 62 -2.41 -13.35 5.46
N ILE A 63 -2.46 -12.98 4.17
CA ILE A 63 -2.83 -13.88 3.07
C ILE A 63 -1.88 -15.09 3.01
N ALA A 64 -0.57 -14.85 3.16
CA ALA A 64 0.43 -15.92 3.11
C ALA A 64 0.23 -16.94 4.23
N ILE A 65 -0.11 -16.49 5.44
CA ILE A 65 -0.43 -17.39 6.58
C ILE A 65 -1.65 -18.26 6.24
N ILE A 66 -2.74 -17.65 5.76
CA ILE A 66 -3.98 -18.38 5.42
C ILE A 66 -3.72 -19.46 4.36
N LYS A 67 -2.92 -19.15 3.33
CA LYS A 67 -2.55 -20.12 2.28
C LYS A 67 -1.66 -21.26 2.76
N HIS A 68 -0.91 -21.07 3.85
CA HIS A 68 -0.03 -22.10 4.42
C HIS A 68 -0.77 -23.06 5.35
N ASP A 69 -1.86 -22.62 5.98
CA ASP A 69 -2.67 -23.42 6.90
C ASP A 69 -3.73 -24.30 6.19
N ASP A 70 -3.93 -24.11 4.88
CA ASP A 70 -4.91 -24.78 3.99
C ASP A 70 -4.32 -25.91 3.14
#